data_AF-A0A529VL24-F1
#
_entry.id   AF-A0A529VL24-F1
#
_cell.length_a   1.000
_cell.length_b   1.000
_cell.length_c   1.000
_cell.angle_alpha   90.00
_cell.angle_beta   90.00
_cell.angle_gamma   90.00
#
_symmetry.space_group_name_H-M   'P 1'
#
loop_
_entity.id
_entity.type
_entity.pdbx_description
1 polymer ?
#
loop_
_entity_poly.entity_id
_entity_poly.type
_entity_poly.pdbx_seq_one_letter_code
_entity_poly.pdbx_strand_id
1 'polypeptide(L)'
;YKGQDIFKGEQQHSSTHPGPDKYRGKKVVVIGSNNSAHDICAALWEAGSDVTMVQRSSTHIVKSDTLMDIGLGALYSEQAVENGMTTRKADMIFASLPYRILHEFQIPLYQQMKERDAKFYEDLEKAGFMLDWGDDDSGLFMKYLRRGSGYYIDVGACDLVIDGSIKLKSGPGAAVQELT
;
A
#
# COMPACT_ATOMS: atom_id res chain seq x y z
N TYR A 1 16.37 16.40 -6.93
CA TYR A 1 16.86 15.10 -7.40
C TYR A 1 17.92 15.31 -8.47
N LYS A 2 18.93 14.44 -8.60
CA LYS A 2 19.90 14.53 -9.70
C LYS A 2 19.17 14.35 -11.04
N GLY A 3 19.38 15.26 -12.00
CA GLY A 3 18.71 15.23 -13.30
C GLY A 3 17.31 15.87 -13.32
N GLN A 4 16.85 16.43 -12.20
CA GLN A 4 15.58 17.16 -12.13
C GLN A 4 15.59 18.43 -12.99
N ASP A 5 16.73 19.09 -13.09
CA ASP A 5 16.96 20.33 -13.83
C ASP A 5 16.93 20.16 -15.36
N ILE A 6 17.24 18.95 -15.85
CA ILE A 6 17.23 18.63 -17.29
C ILE A 6 15.89 18.04 -17.76
N PHE A 7 15.03 17.59 -16.83
CA PHE A 7 13.73 17.06 -17.17
C PHE A 7 12.77 18.18 -17.55
N LYS A 8 12.31 18.17 -18.80
CA LYS A 8 11.45 19.22 -19.38
C LYS A 8 9.96 19.04 -19.06
N GLY A 9 9.57 17.90 -18.50
CA GLY A 9 8.19 17.64 -18.08
C GLY A 9 7.86 18.27 -16.73
N GLU A 10 6.59 18.19 -16.38
CA GLU A 10 6.09 18.67 -15.09
C GLU A 10 6.60 17.77 -13.95
N GLN A 11 7.02 18.38 -12.84
CA GLN A 11 7.49 17.68 -11.65
C GLN A 11 6.79 18.24 -10.43
N GLN A 12 6.31 17.33 -9.57
CA GLN A 12 5.54 17.69 -8.40
C GLN A 12 5.73 16.65 -7.30
N HIS A 13 5.52 17.09 -6.05
CA HIS A 13 5.40 16.18 -4.91
C HIS A 13 3.94 15.74 -4.76
N SER A 14 3.69 14.57 -4.16
CA SER A 14 2.32 14.07 -3.95
C SER A 14 1.43 15.06 -3.20
N SER A 15 1.99 15.80 -2.23
CA SER A 15 1.28 16.82 -1.45
C SER A 15 0.77 18.01 -2.25
N THR A 16 1.25 18.21 -3.48
CA THR A 16 0.83 19.30 -4.37
C THR A 16 0.20 18.77 -5.66
N HIS A 17 -0.03 17.47 -5.77
CA HIS A 17 -0.61 16.86 -6.95
C HIS A 17 -2.08 17.34 -7.12
N PRO A 18 -2.45 17.98 -8.24
CA PRO A 18 -3.77 18.61 -8.39
C PRO A 18 -4.88 17.61 -8.77
N GLY A 19 -4.59 16.31 -8.80
CA GLY A 19 -5.46 15.26 -9.33
C GLY A 19 -5.13 14.87 -10.77
N PRO A 20 -5.81 13.85 -11.31
CA PRO A 20 -5.36 13.15 -12.51
C PRO A 20 -5.79 13.81 -13.83
N ASP A 21 -6.78 14.71 -13.80
CA ASP A 21 -7.47 15.22 -15.00
C ASP A 21 -6.55 15.84 -16.04
N LYS A 22 -5.51 16.55 -15.60
CA LYS A 22 -4.55 17.24 -16.48
C LYS A 22 -3.56 16.28 -17.17
N TYR A 23 -3.60 14.99 -16.85
CA TYR A 23 -2.61 14.00 -17.30
C TYR A 23 -3.19 12.92 -18.22
N ARG A 24 -4.48 13.02 -18.59
CA ARG A 24 -5.09 12.15 -19.60
C ARG A 24 -4.24 12.08 -20.88
N GLY A 25 -3.96 10.86 -21.34
CA GLY A 25 -3.14 10.59 -22.53
C GLY A 25 -1.65 10.92 -22.37
N LYS A 26 -1.19 11.32 -21.18
CA LYS A 26 0.23 11.58 -20.90
C LYS A 26 0.90 10.34 -20.31
N LYS A 27 2.22 10.33 -20.39
CA LYS A 27 3.10 9.36 -19.71
C LYS A 27 3.52 9.94 -18.37
N VAL A 28 3.27 9.21 -17.29
CA VAL A 28 3.53 9.67 -15.92
C VAL A 28 4.35 8.65 -15.16
N VAL A 29 5.39 9.12 -14.49
CA VAL A 29 6.19 8.32 -13.57
C VAL A 29 5.86 8.73 -12.14
N VAL A 30 5.48 7.76 -11.32
CA VAL A 30 5.25 7.97 -9.89
C VAL A 30 6.42 7.34 -9.13
N ILE A 31 7.12 8.18 -8.36
CA ILE A 31 8.28 7.74 -7.56
C ILE A 31 7.80 7.39 -6.15
N GLY A 32 7.85 6.10 -5.81
CA GLY A 32 7.38 5.56 -4.54
C GLY A 32 6.33 4.46 -4.75
N SER A 33 6.05 3.72 -3.68
CA SER A 33 5.14 2.56 -3.70
C SER A 33 4.33 2.42 -2.41
N ASN A 34 4.19 3.48 -1.60
CA ASN A 34 3.32 3.46 -0.41
C ASN A 34 1.92 3.97 -0.77
N ASN A 35 1.07 4.24 0.24
CA ASN A 35 -0.29 4.78 0.09
C ASN A 35 -0.48 5.80 -1.05
N SER A 36 0.13 6.99 -0.94
CA SER A 36 -0.08 8.04 -1.94
C SER A 36 0.35 7.66 -3.35
N ALA A 37 1.35 6.78 -3.50
CA ALA A 37 1.80 6.36 -4.81
C ALA A 37 0.77 5.45 -5.49
N HIS A 38 0.20 4.49 -4.74
CA HIS A 38 -0.86 3.63 -5.26
C HIS A 38 -2.11 4.44 -5.63
N ASP A 39 -2.57 5.33 -4.75
CA ASP A 39 -3.75 6.16 -5.00
C ASP A 39 -3.57 7.05 -6.25
N ILE A 40 -2.41 7.70 -6.37
CA ILE A 40 -2.09 8.56 -7.52
C ILE A 40 -1.98 7.71 -8.80
N CYS A 41 -1.32 6.54 -8.75
CA CYS A 41 -1.21 5.68 -9.93
C CYS A 41 -2.59 5.21 -10.41
N ALA A 42 -3.44 4.74 -9.50
CA ALA A 42 -4.79 4.28 -9.83
C ALA A 42 -5.61 5.42 -10.44
N ALA A 43 -5.65 6.59 -9.80
CA ALA A 43 -6.39 7.75 -10.30
C ALA A 43 -5.87 8.24 -11.68
N LEU A 44 -4.56 8.25 -11.89
CA LEU A 44 -3.96 8.62 -13.18
C LEU A 44 -4.31 7.61 -14.28
N TRP A 45 -4.27 6.32 -13.96
CA TRP A 45 -4.63 5.25 -14.89
C TRP A 45 -6.12 5.31 -15.25
N GLU A 46 -7.02 5.48 -14.27
CA GLU A 46 -8.46 5.67 -14.49
C GLU A 46 -8.75 6.89 -15.39
N ALA A 47 -7.97 7.97 -15.23
CA ALA A 47 -8.07 9.14 -16.09
C ALA A 47 -7.45 8.95 -17.49
N GLY A 48 -6.89 7.77 -17.80
CA GLY A 48 -6.35 7.42 -19.12
C GLY A 48 -4.89 7.85 -19.32
N SER A 49 -4.10 7.93 -18.26
CA SER A 49 -2.65 8.16 -18.35
C SER A 49 -1.89 6.83 -18.49
N ASP A 50 -0.74 6.84 -19.17
CA ASP A 50 0.20 5.72 -19.17
C ASP A 50 1.13 5.84 -17.95
N VAL A 51 0.89 5.01 -16.93
CA VAL A 51 1.51 5.15 -15.61
C VAL A 51 2.62 4.13 -15.40
N THR A 52 3.76 4.62 -14.89
CA THR A 52 4.86 3.76 -14.39
C THR A 52 5.15 4.08 -12.92
N MET A 53 5.00 3.09 -12.05
CA MET A 53 5.42 3.13 -10.65
C MET A 53 6.89 2.75 -10.53
N VAL A 54 7.66 3.51 -9.74
CA VAL A 54 9.06 3.21 -9.40
C VAL A 54 9.18 2.87 -7.93
N GLN A 55 9.52 1.62 -7.63
CA GLN A 55 9.70 1.08 -6.29
C GLN A 55 11.19 0.85 -6.00
N ARG A 56 11.76 1.59 -5.03
CA ARG A 56 13.19 1.44 -4.65
C ARG A 56 13.42 0.60 -3.40
N SER A 57 12.38 0.40 -2.62
CA SER A 57 12.38 -0.39 -1.39
C SER A 57 11.07 -1.15 -1.29
N SER A 58 11.06 -2.24 -0.52
CA SER A 58 9.86 -3.04 -0.32
C SER A 58 8.72 -2.23 0.31
N THR A 59 7.50 -2.74 0.14
CA THR A 59 6.29 -2.21 0.76
C THR A 59 5.47 -3.36 1.31
N HIS A 60 4.92 -3.19 2.51
CA HIS A 60 3.97 -4.14 3.05
C HIS A 60 2.58 -3.86 2.47
N ILE A 61 1.95 -4.88 1.90
CA ILE A 61 0.61 -4.78 1.32
C ILE A 61 -0.34 -5.65 2.14
N VAL A 62 -1.53 -5.14 2.40
CA VAL A 62 -2.64 -5.92 2.96
C VAL A 62 -3.92 -5.54 2.24
N LYS A 63 -4.74 -6.52 1.83
CA LYS A 63 -6.04 -6.25 1.21
C LYS A 63 -7.03 -5.68 2.22
N SER A 64 -7.78 -4.66 1.83
CA SER A 64 -8.77 -4.00 2.70
C SER A 64 -9.77 -4.99 3.29
N ASP A 65 -10.41 -5.81 2.46
CA ASP A 65 -11.44 -6.76 2.93
C ASP A 65 -10.88 -7.77 3.93
N THR A 66 -9.68 -8.31 3.66
CA THR A 66 -8.99 -9.25 4.54
C THR A 66 -8.58 -8.58 5.86
N LEU A 67 -8.06 -7.35 5.82
CA LEU A 67 -7.71 -6.57 7.00
C LEU A 67 -8.94 -6.29 7.87
N MET A 68 -10.06 -5.92 7.26
CA MET A 68 -11.31 -5.63 7.95
C MET A 68 -11.86 -6.87 8.65
N ASP A 69 -11.82 -8.03 7.99
CA ASP A 69 -12.33 -9.28 8.55
C ASP A 69 -11.41 -9.83 9.65
N ILE A 70 -10.14 -10.11 9.33
CA ILE A 70 -9.21 -10.79 10.24
C ILE A 70 -8.60 -9.83 11.27
N GLY A 71 -8.23 -8.62 10.85
CA GLY A 71 -7.45 -7.69 11.67
C GLY A 71 -8.31 -6.82 12.59
N LEU A 72 -9.47 -6.37 12.10
CA LEU A 72 -10.34 -5.41 12.78
C LEU A 72 -11.70 -5.99 13.18
N GLY A 73 -12.11 -7.13 12.60
CA GLY A 73 -13.48 -7.62 12.67
C GLY A 73 -13.98 -7.90 14.09
N ALA A 74 -13.10 -8.36 14.98
CA ALA A 74 -13.45 -8.62 16.38
C ALA A 74 -13.85 -7.35 17.16
N LEU A 75 -13.40 -6.16 16.71
CA LEU A 75 -13.61 -4.89 17.41
C LEU A 75 -14.51 -3.92 16.63
N TYR A 76 -14.39 -3.88 15.30
CA TYR A 76 -14.96 -2.85 14.44
C TYR A 76 -15.77 -3.45 13.27
N SER A 77 -16.69 -4.37 13.56
CA SER A 77 -17.61 -4.95 12.56
C SER A 77 -19.07 -4.91 13.03
N GLU A 78 -20.01 -5.09 12.10
CA GLU A 78 -21.44 -5.26 12.43
C GLU A 78 -21.65 -6.44 13.38
N GLN A 79 -20.97 -7.57 13.13
CA GLN A 79 -21.02 -8.73 14.02
C GLN A 79 -20.52 -8.40 15.44
N ALA A 80 -19.48 -7.57 15.57
CA ALA A 80 -19.00 -7.12 16.87
C ALA A 80 -20.07 -6.28 17.59
N VAL A 81 -20.76 -5.39 16.87
CA VAL A 81 -21.86 -4.59 17.41
C VAL A 81 -23.01 -5.49 17.89
N GLU A 82 -23.42 -6.47 17.08
CA GLU A 82 -24.43 -7.46 17.47
C GLU A 82 -24.03 -8.25 18.72
N ASN A 83 -22.73 -8.54 18.88
CA ASN A 83 -22.16 -9.20 20.05
C ASN A 83 -21.99 -8.25 21.26
N GLY A 84 -22.51 -7.03 21.20
CA GLY A 84 -22.50 -6.06 22.30
C GLY A 84 -21.21 -5.24 22.42
N MET A 85 -20.39 -5.21 21.37
CA MET A 85 -19.29 -4.26 21.25
C MET A 85 -19.85 -2.85 21.05
N THR A 86 -19.22 -1.88 21.71
CA THR A 86 -19.49 -0.45 21.50
C THR A 86 -18.20 0.20 21.08
N THR A 87 -18.25 1.33 20.39
CA THR A 87 -17.05 2.11 20.01
C THR A 87 -16.13 2.33 21.22
N ARG A 88 -16.69 2.79 22.35
CA ARG A 88 -15.93 2.97 23.60
C ARG A 88 -15.27 1.68 24.11
N LYS A 89 -15.92 0.51 24.00
CA LYS A 89 -15.31 -0.76 24.41
C LYS A 89 -14.17 -1.14 23.47
N ALA A 90 -14.40 -1.05 22.15
CA ALA A 90 -13.41 -1.38 21.13
C ALA A 90 -12.15 -0.52 21.28
N ASP A 91 -12.32 0.80 21.38
CA ASP A 91 -11.23 1.77 21.54
C ASP A 91 -10.45 1.51 22.83
N MET A 92 -11.14 1.28 23.96
CA MET A 92 -10.49 1.00 25.24
C MET A 92 -9.74 -0.33 25.25
N ILE A 93 -10.29 -1.38 24.61
CA ILE A 93 -9.59 -2.66 24.46
C ILE A 93 -8.32 -2.46 23.66
N PHE A 94 -8.41 -1.82 22.49
CA PHE A 94 -7.24 -1.60 21.63
C PHE A 94 -6.19 -0.72 22.32
N ALA A 95 -6.60 0.37 22.96
CA ALA A 95 -5.71 1.28 23.70
C ALA A 95 -5.08 0.63 24.93
N SER A 96 -5.68 -0.43 25.49
CA SER A 96 -5.13 -1.14 26.65
C SER A 96 -3.93 -2.03 26.33
N LEU A 97 -3.65 -2.31 25.04
CA LEU A 97 -2.58 -3.19 24.61
C LEU A 97 -1.21 -2.46 24.60
N PRO A 98 -0.24 -2.89 25.41
CA PRO A 98 1.09 -2.28 25.40
C PRO A 98 1.82 -2.53 24.07
N TYR A 99 2.35 -1.46 23.46
CA TYR A 99 3.04 -1.56 22.16
C TYR A 99 4.24 -2.52 22.15
N ARG A 100 4.89 -2.73 23.32
CA ARG A 100 6.00 -3.67 23.45
C ARG A 100 5.61 -5.11 23.07
N ILE A 101 4.39 -5.52 23.41
CA ILE A 101 3.90 -6.89 23.17
C ILE A 101 2.89 -6.96 22.02
N LEU A 102 2.42 -5.82 21.51
CA LEU A 102 1.41 -5.77 20.45
C LEU A 102 1.79 -6.60 19.20
N HIS A 103 3.07 -6.63 18.84
CA HIS A 103 3.56 -7.43 17.71
C HIS A 103 3.22 -8.92 17.83
N GLU A 104 3.27 -9.51 19.03
CA GLU A 104 2.94 -10.92 19.27
C GLU A 104 1.47 -11.25 18.93
N PHE A 105 0.56 -10.29 19.11
CA PHE A 105 -0.85 -10.43 18.74
C PHE A 105 -1.09 -10.21 17.25
N GLN A 106 -0.24 -9.43 16.58
CA GLN A 106 -0.38 -9.10 15.17
C GLN A 106 0.16 -10.21 14.25
N ILE A 107 1.30 -10.82 14.61
CA ILE A 107 1.93 -11.90 13.83
C ILE A 107 0.94 -12.99 13.38
N PRO A 108 0.14 -13.63 14.27
CA PRO A 108 -0.79 -14.68 13.87
C PRO A 108 -1.92 -14.18 12.96
N LEU A 109 -2.30 -12.90 13.04
CA LEU A 109 -3.29 -12.31 12.13
C LEU A 109 -2.70 -12.16 10.73
N TYR A 110 -1.49 -11.62 10.60
CA TYR A 110 -0.85 -11.48 9.28
C TYR A 110 -0.46 -12.81 8.65
N GLN A 111 -0.15 -13.84 9.45
CA GLN A 111 0.01 -15.21 8.94
C GLN A 111 -1.29 -15.72 8.27
N GLN A 112 -2.45 -15.54 8.92
CA GLN A 112 -3.74 -15.90 8.33
C GLN A 112 -4.05 -15.09 7.07
N MET A 113 -3.74 -13.79 7.07
CA MET A 113 -3.92 -12.94 5.88
C MET A 113 -3.02 -13.40 4.73
N LYS A 114 -1.77 -13.77 5.03
CA LYS A 114 -0.81 -14.30 4.05
C LYS A 114 -1.32 -15.59 3.42
N GLU A 115 -1.89 -16.50 4.21
CA GLU A 115 -2.46 -17.75 3.73
C GLU A 115 -3.72 -17.52 2.90
N ARG A 116 -4.65 -16.70 3.39
CA ARG A 116 -5.91 -16.39 2.70
C ARG A 116 -5.69 -15.76 1.33
N ASP A 117 -4.77 -14.81 1.25
CA ASP A 117 -4.48 -14.07 0.02
C ASP A 117 -3.19 -14.53 -0.68
N ALA A 118 -2.74 -15.77 -0.43
CA ALA A 118 -1.47 -16.30 -0.94
C ALA A 118 -1.29 -16.09 -2.45
N LYS A 119 -2.34 -16.39 -3.23
CA LYS A 119 -2.32 -16.21 -4.69
C LYS A 119 -2.08 -14.75 -5.09
N PHE A 120 -2.70 -13.79 -4.40
CA PHE A 120 -2.52 -12.36 -4.67
C PHE A 120 -1.07 -11.94 -4.43
N TYR A 121 -0.46 -12.37 -3.33
CA TYR A 121 0.94 -12.05 -3.05
C TYR A 121 1.89 -12.71 -4.05
N GLU A 122 1.66 -13.97 -4.43
CA GLU A 122 2.44 -14.63 -5.48
C GLU A 122 2.37 -13.88 -6.81
N ASP A 123 1.18 -13.42 -7.20
CA ASP A 123 0.99 -12.72 -8.47
C ASP A 123 1.62 -11.32 -8.44
N LEU A 124 1.61 -10.62 -7.30
CA LEU A 124 2.37 -9.38 -7.09
C LEU A 124 3.88 -9.60 -7.20
N GLU A 125 4.41 -10.64 -6.56
CA GLU A 125 5.83 -10.98 -6.65
C GLU A 125 6.24 -11.33 -8.08
N LYS A 126 5.39 -12.07 -8.82
CA LYS A 126 5.60 -12.38 -10.25
C LYS A 126 5.61 -11.13 -11.13
N ALA A 127 4.78 -10.12 -10.81
CA ALA A 127 4.82 -8.81 -11.47
C ALA A 127 6.10 -8.01 -11.14
N GLY A 128 6.92 -8.48 -10.19
CA GLY A 128 8.17 -7.89 -9.77
C GLY A 128 8.04 -6.93 -8.59
N PHE A 129 6.90 -6.92 -7.89
CA PHE A 129 6.69 -6.08 -6.71
C PHE A 129 7.50 -6.58 -5.52
N MET A 130 8.24 -5.68 -4.87
CA MET A 130 9.01 -5.99 -3.67
C MET A 130 8.11 -5.91 -2.43
N LEU A 131 7.74 -7.06 -1.89
CA LEU A 131 6.94 -7.17 -0.67
C LEU A 131 7.81 -7.31 0.58
N ASP A 132 7.25 -6.91 1.72
CA ASP A 132 7.73 -7.30 3.04
C ASP A 132 6.54 -7.48 4.01
N TRP A 133 6.80 -8.07 5.18
CA TRP A 133 5.78 -8.40 6.18
C TRP A 133 5.94 -7.58 7.47
N GLY A 134 6.63 -6.44 7.40
CA GLY A 134 7.09 -5.70 8.58
C GLY A 134 8.44 -6.22 9.10
N ASP A 135 9.00 -5.53 10.10
CA ASP A 135 10.37 -5.83 10.59
C ASP A 135 10.48 -7.22 11.27
N ASP A 136 9.36 -7.74 11.77
CA ASP A 136 9.23 -8.98 12.55
C ASP A 136 7.92 -9.73 12.20
N ASP A 137 7.51 -9.66 10.93
CA ASP A 137 6.29 -10.30 10.39
C ASP A 137 4.96 -9.84 11.03
N SER A 138 4.99 -8.75 11.79
CA SER A 138 3.82 -8.17 12.48
C SER A 138 3.00 -7.19 11.63
N GLY A 139 3.33 -7.07 10.34
CA GLY A 139 2.55 -6.42 9.31
C GLY A 139 2.33 -4.90 9.51
N LEU A 140 1.22 -4.43 8.95
CA LEU A 140 0.88 -3.01 8.82
C LEU A 140 0.90 -2.27 10.15
N PHE A 141 0.26 -2.80 11.20
CA PHE A 141 0.08 -2.05 12.46
C PHE A 141 1.40 -1.68 13.13
N MET A 142 2.29 -2.65 13.32
CA MET A 142 3.59 -2.37 13.94
C MET A 142 4.49 -1.54 13.03
N LYS A 143 4.41 -1.73 11.71
CA LYS A 143 5.15 -0.91 10.75
C LYS A 143 4.72 0.56 10.83
N TYR A 144 3.43 0.83 10.93
CA TYR A 144 2.91 2.17 11.17
C TYR A 144 3.42 2.75 12.50
N LEU A 145 3.31 2.01 13.61
CA LEU A 145 3.75 2.49 14.92
C LEU A 145 5.27 2.74 15.00
N ARG A 146 6.08 1.96 14.31
CA ARG A 146 7.55 2.08 14.34
C ARG A 146 8.10 3.13 13.37
N ARG A 147 7.48 3.28 12.18
CA ARG A 147 8.04 4.06 11.07
C ARG A 147 7.07 5.07 10.44
N GLY A 148 5.77 4.91 10.63
CA GLY A 148 4.74 5.77 10.03
C GLY A 148 4.68 5.72 8.49
N SER A 149 5.29 4.71 7.87
CA SER A 149 5.37 4.59 6.40
C SER A 149 5.74 3.16 5.97
N GLY A 150 5.77 2.91 4.65
CA GLY A 150 6.20 1.63 4.08
C GLY A 150 5.11 0.59 3.93
N TYR A 151 3.85 1.00 3.95
CA TYR A 151 2.70 0.12 3.76
C TYR A 151 1.70 0.69 2.76
N TYR A 152 0.80 -0.18 2.29
CA TYR A 152 -0.42 0.17 1.60
C TYR A 152 -1.56 -0.80 1.95
N ILE A 153 -2.76 -0.24 2.18
CA ILE A 153 -4.01 -1.02 2.30
C ILE A 153 -4.62 -1.05 0.90
N ASP A 154 -4.57 -2.21 0.27
CA ASP A 154 -5.01 -2.36 -1.10
C ASP A 154 -6.53 -2.40 -1.22
N VAL A 155 -7.02 -1.55 -2.12
CA VAL A 155 -8.43 -1.46 -2.56
C VAL A 155 -8.58 -1.70 -4.07
N GLY A 156 -7.58 -2.32 -4.71
CA GLY A 156 -7.59 -2.72 -6.13
C GLY A 156 -6.46 -2.13 -6.97
N ALA A 157 -5.65 -1.22 -6.44
CA ALA A 157 -4.51 -0.65 -7.18
C ALA A 157 -3.41 -1.67 -7.42
N CYS A 158 -3.24 -2.65 -6.53
CA CYS A 158 -2.30 -3.74 -6.71
C CYS A 158 -2.68 -4.65 -7.89
N ASP A 159 -3.98 -4.87 -8.15
CA ASP A 159 -4.43 -5.68 -9.29
C ASP A 159 -4.00 -5.05 -10.63
N LEU A 160 -4.03 -3.72 -10.72
CA LEU A 160 -3.52 -2.96 -11.88
C LEU A 160 -2.00 -3.10 -12.06
N VAL A 161 -1.25 -3.36 -10.99
CA VAL A 161 0.18 -3.67 -11.08
C VAL A 161 0.37 -5.12 -11.54
N ILE A 162 -0.44 -6.05 -11.03
CA ILE A 162 -0.40 -7.47 -11.39
C ILE A 162 -0.68 -7.66 -12.89
N ASP A 163 -1.70 -6.99 -13.42
CA ASP A 163 -2.11 -7.13 -14.82
C ASP A 163 -1.27 -6.28 -15.81
N GLY A 164 -0.41 -5.39 -15.29
CA GLY A 164 0.46 -4.52 -16.07
C GLY A 164 -0.16 -3.22 -16.56
N SER A 165 -1.40 -2.93 -16.18
CA SER A 165 -2.08 -1.64 -16.41
C SER A 165 -1.31 -0.46 -15.83
N ILE A 166 -0.76 -0.64 -14.63
CA ILE A 166 0.28 0.21 -14.04
C ILE A 166 1.62 -0.51 -14.22
N LYS A 167 2.51 0.07 -15.01
CA LYS A 167 3.85 -0.50 -15.24
C LYS A 167 4.68 -0.38 -13.95
N LEU A 168 5.51 -1.37 -13.68
CA LEU A 168 6.38 -1.38 -12.51
C LEU A 168 7.87 -1.37 -12.88
N LYS A 169 8.65 -0.54 -12.18
CA LYS A 169 10.11 -0.62 -12.12
C LYS A 169 10.54 -0.74 -10.66
N SER A 170 10.99 -1.93 -10.28
CA SER A 170 11.39 -2.25 -8.92
C SER A 170 12.90 -2.50 -8.79
N GLY A 171 13.44 -2.29 -7.59
CA GLY A 171 14.80 -2.64 -7.22
C GLY A 171 15.63 -1.49 -6.62
N PRO A 172 16.73 -1.81 -5.92
CA PRO A 172 17.66 -0.80 -5.43
C PRO A 172 18.18 0.06 -6.58
N GLY A 173 17.96 1.37 -6.51
CA GLY A 173 18.37 2.30 -7.57
C GLY A 173 17.45 2.31 -8.80
N ALA A 174 16.27 1.67 -8.75
CA ALA A 174 15.29 1.73 -9.83
C ALA A 174 14.99 3.19 -10.24
N ALA A 175 15.01 3.40 -11.55
CA ALA A 175 14.82 4.67 -12.21
C ALA A 175 14.24 4.46 -13.61
N VAL A 176 13.57 5.48 -14.14
CA VAL A 176 13.13 5.56 -15.53
C VAL A 176 14.09 6.50 -16.25
N GLN A 177 14.72 6.02 -17.33
CA GLN A 177 15.66 6.82 -18.12
C GLN A 177 14.94 7.73 -19.09
N GLU A 178 13.88 7.23 -19.74
CA GLU A 178 13.12 7.97 -20.74
C GLU A 178 11.62 7.68 -20.62
N LEU A 179 10.82 8.71 -20.87
CA LEU A 179 9.37 8.62 -21.08
C LEU A 179 9.09 8.77 -22.58
N THR A 180 9.55 7.81 -23.39
CA THR A 180 9.24 7.76 -24.83
C THR A 180 7.84 7.30 -25.05
#